data_AF-A0A8S8XJQ9-F1
#
_entry.id   AF-A0A8S8XJQ9-F1
#
_cell.length_a   1.000
_cell.length_b   1.000
_cell.length_c   1.000
_cell.angle_alpha   90.00
_cell.angle_beta   90.00
_cell.angle_gamma   90.00
#
_symmetry.space_group_name_H-M   'P 1'
#
loop_
_entity.id
_entity.type
_entity.pdbx_description
1 polymer ?
#
loop_
_entity_poly.entity_id
_entity_poly.type
_entity_poly.pdbx_seq_one_letter_code
_entity_poly.pdbx_strand_id
1 'polypeptide(L)'
;MLTVTNTGGVSVATNIRCYEGVDEADMATIYVSLDAGESKDVPAVWYANSSGAKTLNCKVSIPSFFNSLADDLTSVAGTDSDAVSFKVAEDREDAPIILYSAIVIVIIIGTLIFTRVSTNKINALNESEELDDDEEVSDVPE
;
A
#
# COMPACT_ATOMS: atom_id res chain seq x y z
N MET A 1 -4.45 -5.58 -20.58
CA MET A 1 -4.73 -4.73 -21.77
C MET A 1 -6.10 -5.09 -22.29
N LEU A 2 -6.85 -4.13 -22.79
CA LEU A 2 -8.15 -4.35 -23.41
C LEU A 2 -8.05 -4.00 -24.90
N THR A 3 -8.44 -4.91 -25.78
CA THR A 3 -8.53 -4.65 -27.22
C THR A 3 -9.95 -4.23 -27.56
N VAL A 4 -10.11 -3.09 -28.23
CA VAL A 4 -11.41 -2.56 -28.66
C VAL A 4 -11.40 -2.41 -30.18
N THR A 5 -12.43 -2.93 -30.84
CA THR A 5 -12.57 -2.93 -32.30
C THR A 5 -13.88 -2.26 -32.71
N ASN A 6 -13.80 -1.34 -33.68
CA ASN A 6 -14.98 -0.77 -34.33
C ASN A 6 -15.31 -1.58 -35.58
N THR A 7 -16.38 -2.37 -35.52
CA THR A 7 -16.87 -3.18 -36.65
C THR A 7 -17.85 -2.41 -37.55
N GLY A 8 -18.16 -1.16 -37.23
CA GLY A 8 -19.08 -0.30 -37.98
C GLY A 8 -18.43 0.42 -39.16
N GLY A 9 -19.26 1.10 -39.95
CA GLY A 9 -18.85 1.84 -41.14
C GLY A 9 -18.50 3.32 -40.90
N VAL A 10 -18.52 3.78 -39.64
CA VAL A 10 -18.27 5.19 -39.28
C VAL A 10 -17.36 5.28 -38.06
N SER A 11 -16.61 6.37 -37.94
CA SER A 11 -15.79 6.63 -36.75
C SER A 11 -16.67 6.85 -35.52
N VAL A 12 -16.24 6.32 -34.38
CA VAL A 12 -16.97 6.38 -33.12
C VAL A 12 -16.03 6.73 -31.97
N ALA A 13 -16.54 7.47 -30.99
CA ALA A 13 -15.88 7.66 -29.72
C ALA A 13 -16.82 7.35 -28.56
N THR A 14 -16.35 6.56 -27.60
CA THR A 14 -17.20 6.03 -26.54
C THR A 14 -16.41 5.68 -25.28
N ASN A 15 -17.13 5.54 -24.17
CA ASN A 15 -16.58 5.02 -22.93
C ASN A 15 -16.81 3.51 -22.85
N ILE A 16 -15.84 2.80 -22.29
CA ILE A 16 -15.96 1.39 -21.93
C ILE A 16 -16.17 1.29 -20.42
N ARG A 17 -17.13 0.47 -20.01
CA ARG A 17 -17.36 0.10 -18.61
C ARG A 17 -17.07 -1.36 -18.42
N CYS A 18 -16.45 -1.72 -17.30
CA CYS A 18 -16.24 -3.10 -16.94
C CYS A 18 -16.78 -3.39 -15.55
N TYR A 19 -17.16 -4.65 -15.34
CA TYR A 19 -17.85 -5.12 -14.15
C TYR A 19 -17.12 -6.33 -13.58
N GLU A 20 -17.01 -6.40 -12.25
CA GLU A 20 -16.63 -7.60 -11.52
C GLU A 20 -17.91 -8.28 -11.05
N GLY A 21 -18.39 -9.28 -11.80
CA GLY A 21 -19.72 -9.85 -11.55
C GLY A 21 -20.83 -8.85 -11.88
N VAL A 22 -21.56 -8.38 -10.86
CA VAL A 22 -22.65 -7.40 -11.01
C VAL A 22 -22.25 -5.97 -10.70
N ASP A 23 -21.12 -5.79 -10.02
CA ASP A 23 -20.66 -4.50 -9.54
C ASP A 23 -19.71 -3.87 -10.56
N GLU A 24 -19.80 -2.55 -10.74
CA GLU A 24 -18.86 -1.82 -11.60
C GLU A 24 -17.46 -1.93 -10.99
N ALA A 25 -16.49 -2.36 -11.79
CA ALA A 25 -15.14 -2.60 -11.32
C ALA A 25 -14.46 -1.27 -10.95
N ASP A 26 -13.61 -1.29 -9.93
CA ASP A 26 -12.82 -0.12 -9.55
C ASP A 26 -11.66 0.06 -10.55
N MET A 27 -11.88 0.93 -11.53
CA MET A 27 -10.95 1.22 -12.62
C MET A 27 -11.06 2.65 -13.12
N ALA A 28 -9.98 3.13 -13.74
CA ALA A 28 -10.01 4.40 -14.45
C ALA A 28 -10.98 4.33 -15.64
N THR A 29 -11.72 5.41 -15.88
CA THR A 29 -12.60 5.53 -17.06
C THR A 29 -11.81 5.32 -18.34
N ILE A 30 -12.22 4.34 -19.14
CA ILE A 30 -11.61 4.04 -20.44
C ILE A 30 -12.40 4.76 -21.52
N TYR A 31 -11.77 5.73 -22.18
CA TYR A 31 -12.33 6.42 -23.34
C TYR A 31 -11.55 6.02 -24.60
N VAL A 32 -12.25 5.65 -25.66
CA VAL A 32 -11.65 5.25 -26.94
C VAL A 32 -12.27 6.03 -28.08
N SER A 33 -11.45 6.36 -29.09
CA SER A 33 -11.91 6.87 -30.38
C SER A 33 -11.33 5.98 -31.46
N LEU A 34 -12.19 5.42 -32.31
CA LEU A 34 -11.86 4.44 -33.33
C LEU A 34 -12.45 4.83 -34.67
N ASP A 35 -11.64 4.82 -35.72
CA ASP A 35 -12.14 4.91 -37.09
C ASP A 35 -12.87 3.62 -37.51
N ALA A 36 -13.58 3.68 -38.64
CA ALA A 36 -14.28 2.52 -39.19
C ALA A 36 -13.30 1.36 -39.44
N GLY A 37 -13.58 0.19 -38.84
CA GLY A 37 -12.70 -0.99 -38.94
C GLY A 37 -11.46 -0.97 -38.04
N GLU A 38 -11.21 0.10 -37.29
CA GLU A 38 -10.00 0.22 -36.47
C GLU A 38 -10.07 -0.65 -35.21
N SER A 39 -8.92 -1.17 -34.78
CA SER A 39 -8.73 -1.80 -33.48
C SER A 39 -7.60 -1.10 -32.70
N LYS A 40 -7.82 -0.85 -31.41
CA LYS A 40 -6.81 -0.28 -30.51
C LYS A 40 -6.73 -1.07 -29.22
N ASP A 41 -5.51 -1.20 -28.71
CA ASP A 41 -5.26 -1.68 -27.35
C ASP A 41 -5.21 -0.51 -26.39
N VAL A 42 -6.02 -0.58 -25.35
CA VAL A 42 -6.07 0.41 -24.28
C VAL A 42 -5.64 -0.20 -22.95
N PRO A 43 -4.88 0.54 -22.13
CA PRO A 43 -4.54 0.09 -20.79
C PRO A 43 -5.80 -0.01 -19.93
N ALA A 44 -5.99 -1.17 -19.31
CA ALA A 44 -7.06 -1.43 -18.37
C ALA A 44 -6.42 -1.81 -17.04
N VAL A 45 -6.34 -0.83 -16.14
CA VAL A 45 -5.83 -0.99 -14.78
C VAL A 45 -7.01 -0.97 -13.83
N TRP A 46 -7.09 -1.96 -12.97
CA TRP A 46 -8.21 -2.15 -12.06
C TRP A 46 -7.75 -2.82 -10.77
N TYR A 47 -8.56 -2.67 -9.72
CA TYR A 47 -8.30 -3.22 -8.41
C TYR A 47 -9.47 -4.12 -7.99
N ALA A 48 -9.13 -5.25 -7.36
CA ALA A 48 -10.12 -6.10 -6.73
C ALA A 48 -10.11 -5.87 -5.21
N ASN A 49 -11.30 -5.74 -4.62
CA ASN A 49 -11.45 -5.51 -3.17
C ASN A 49 -11.33 -6.80 -2.33
N SER A 50 -11.08 -7.94 -2.96
CA SER A 50 -10.97 -9.22 -2.27
C SER A 50 -9.99 -10.16 -2.95
N SER A 51 -9.42 -11.08 -2.16
CA SER A 51 -8.58 -12.16 -2.70
C SER A 51 -9.41 -13.13 -3.55
N GLY A 52 -8.75 -13.80 -4.50
CA GLY A 52 -9.31 -14.86 -5.30
C GLY A 52 -9.12 -14.66 -6.80
N ALA A 53 -9.55 -15.65 -7.59
CA ALA A 53 -9.62 -15.54 -9.03
C ALA A 53 -10.81 -14.66 -9.43
N LYS A 54 -10.53 -13.55 -10.12
CA LYS A 54 -11.52 -12.55 -10.53
C LYS A 54 -11.48 -12.37 -12.04
N THR A 55 -12.63 -12.11 -12.64
CA THR A 55 -12.81 -11.83 -14.06
C THR A 55 -13.52 -10.50 -14.23
N LEU A 56 -13.22 -9.80 -15.32
CA LEU A 56 -13.94 -8.60 -15.71
C LEU A 56 -14.85 -8.88 -16.89
N ASN A 57 -16.07 -8.34 -16.86
CA ASN A 57 -16.94 -8.27 -18.02
C ASN A 57 -16.96 -6.82 -18.54
N CYS A 58 -16.38 -6.57 -19.71
CA CYS A 58 -16.27 -5.23 -20.29
C CYS A 58 -17.26 -5.02 -21.45
N LYS A 59 -17.94 -3.87 -21.47
CA LYS A 59 -18.89 -3.48 -22.52
C LYS A 59 -18.87 -2.00 -22.81
N VAL A 60 -19.32 -1.65 -24.01
CA VAL A 60 -19.46 -0.24 -24.41
C VAL A 60 -20.57 0.41 -23.59
N SER A 61 -20.32 1.62 -23.07
CA SER A 61 -21.33 2.40 -22.36
C SER A 61 -22.32 3.00 -23.36
N ILE A 62 -23.55 2.50 -23.37
CA ILE A 62 -24.63 3.01 -24.22
C ILE A 62 -25.44 4.05 -23.42
N PRO A 63 -25.57 5.30 -23.90
CA PRO A 63 -26.47 6.26 -23.29
C PRO A 63 -27.92 5.76 -23.27
N SER A 64 -28.66 6.05 -22.20
CA SER A 64 -30.01 5.50 -21.98
C SER A 64 -31.01 5.81 -23.10
N PHE A 65 -30.84 6.92 -23.81
CA PHE A 65 -31.68 7.28 -24.96
C PHE A 65 -31.51 6.36 -26.18
N PHE A 66 -30.41 5.60 -26.25
CA PHE A 66 -30.15 4.58 -27.28
C PHE A 66 -30.47 3.15 -26.82
N ASN A 67 -31.07 2.95 -25.64
CA ASN A 67 -31.33 1.60 -25.11
C ASN A 67 -32.16 0.72 -26.06
N SER A 68 -33.07 1.29 -26.85
CA SER A 68 -33.86 0.53 -27.84
C SER A 68 -33.04 0.05 -29.04
N LEU A 69 -31.83 0.58 -29.24
CA LEU A 69 -30.87 0.19 -30.28
C LEU A 69 -29.63 -0.49 -29.68
N ALA A 70 -29.66 -0.86 -28.40
CA ALA A 70 -28.47 -1.35 -27.70
C ALA A 70 -27.86 -2.58 -28.39
N ASP A 71 -28.71 -3.54 -28.78
CA ASP A 71 -28.31 -4.77 -29.47
C ASP A 71 -27.73 -4.52 -30.88
N ASP A 72 -28.17 -3.45 -31.55
CA ASP A 72 -27.67 -3.06 -32.87
C ASP A 72 -26.32 -2.33 -32.80
N LEU A 73 -26.04 -1.68 -31.67
CA LEU A 73 -24.83 -0.88 -31.46
C LEU A 73 -23.67 -1.71 -30.90
N THR A 74 -23.94 -2.63 -29.98
CA THR A 74 -22.91 -3.48 -29.38
C THR A 74 -23.51 -4.72 -28.71
N SER A 75 -22.66 -5.69 -28.37
CA SER A 75 -23.06 -6.81 -27.52
C SER A 75 -23.39 -6.29 -26.11
N VAL A 76 -24.64 -6.42 -25.70
CA VAL A 76 -25.10 -6.03 -24.35
C VAL A 76 -24.47 -6.91 -23.25
N ALA A 77 -24.08 -8.13 -23.60
CA ALA A 77 -23.44 -9.08 -22.69
C ALA A 77 -21.96 -8.75 -22.40
N GLY A 78 -21.33 -7.90 -23.21
CA GLY A 78 -19.89 -7.59 -23.08
C GLY A 78 -18.98 -8.76 -23.44
N THR A 79 -17.72 -8.63 -23.04
CA THR A 79 -16.67 -9.64 -23.19
C THR A 79 -16.00 -9.90 -21.86
N ASP A 80 -15.88 -11.17 -21.49
CA ASP A 80 -15.18 -11.59 -20.28
C ASP A 80 -13.66 -11.62 -20.48
N SER A 81 -12.93 -11.16 -19.47
CA SER A 81 -11.49 -11.31 -19.38
C SER A 81 -11.11 -12.70 -18.90
N ASP A 82 -9.85 -13.07 -19.14
CA ASP A 82 -9.23 -14.16 -18.39
C ASP A 82 -9.27 -13.90 -16.89
N ALA A 83 -9.27 -14.99 -16.12
CA ALA A 83 -9.25 -14.91 -14.67
C ALA A 83 -7.87 -14.45 -14.17
N VAL A 84 -7.86 -13.39 -13.38
CA VAL A 84 -6.68 -12.85 -12.71
C VAL A 84 -6.79 -13.13 -11.22
N SER A 85 -5.74 -13.72 -10.64
CA SER A 85 -5.72 -14.02 -9.21
C SER A 85 -5.22 -12.83 -8.39
N PHE A 86 -6.07 -12.33 -7.51
CA PHE A 86 -5.71 -11.31 -6.53
C PHE A 86 -5.37 -11.97 -5.21
N LYS A 87 -4.35 -11.44 -4.55
CA LYS A 87 -4.08 -11.69 -3.14
C LYS A 87 -4.12 -10.33 -2.46
N VAL A 88 -4.90 -10.24 -1.39
CA VAL A 88 -4.80 -9.13 -0.45
C VAL A 88 -3.34 -9.10 -0.01
N ALA A 89 -2.70 -7.96 -0.21
CA ALA A 89 -1.40 -7.74 0.40
C ALA A 89 -1.60 -7.95 1.89
N GLU A 90 -0.85 -8.86 2.48
CA GLU A 90 -0.87 -9.08 3.92
C GLU A 90 -0.56 -7.72 4.55
N ASP A 91 -1.59 -7.05 5.07
CA ASP A 91 -1.42 -5.81 5.78
C ASP A 91 -0.43 -6.13 6.88
N ARG A 92 0.77 -5.53 6.83
CA ARG A 92 1.78 -5.74 7.87
C ARG A 92 1.36 -5.01 9.14
N GLU A 93 0.16 -5.26 9.63
CA GLU A 93 -0.31 -4.86 10.96
C GLU A 93 0.56 -5.47 12.07
N ASP A 94 1.40 -6.47 11.75
CA ASP A 94 2.41 -7.03 12.66
C ASP A 94 3.80 -6.34 12.59
N ALA A 95 4.08 -5.53 11.56
CA ALA A 95 5.30 -4.71 11.53
C ALA A 95 5.42 -3.66 12.66
N PRO A 96 4.33 -3.08 13.23
CA PRO A 96 4.42 -2.19 14.37
C PRO A 96 4.94 -2.93 15.61
N ILE A 97 4.54 -4.19 15.85
CA ILE A 97 4.87 -4.91 17.09
C ILE A 97 6.37 -5.16 17.20
N ILE A 98 7.01 -5.63 16.13
CA ILE A 98 8.46 -5.86 16.09
C ILE A 98 9.22 -4.55 16.30
N LEU A 99 8.75 -3.45 15.67
CA LEU A 99 9.36 -2.14 15.82
C LEU A 99 9.20 -1.58 17.24
N TYR A 100 8.01 -1.67 17.84
CA TYR A 100 7.75 -1.21 19.21
C TYR A 100 8.53 -2.03 20.23
N SER A 101 8.59 -3.35 20.08
CA SER A 101 9.38 -4.21 20.97
C SER A 101 10.88 -3.89 20.93
N ALA A 102 11.44 -3.62 19.74
CA ALA A 102 12.83 -3.21 19.59
C ALA A 102 13.11 -1.88 20.33
N ILE A 103 12.22 -0.89 20.22
CA ILE A 103 12.35 0.40 20.91
C ILE A 103 12.39 0.21 22.43
N VAL A 104 11.45 -0.58 22.98
CA VAL A 104 11.38 -0.85 24.42
C VAL A 104 12.66 -1.52 24.92
N ILE A 105 13.19 -2.50 24.18
CA ILE A 105 14.44 -3.20 24.54
C ILE A 105 15.61 -2.22 24.61
N VAL A 106 15.75 -1.32 23.62
CA VAL A 106 16.83 -0.33 23.60
C VAL A 106 16.76 0.62 24.79
N ILE A 107 15.56 1.06 25.18
CA ILE A 107 15.36 1.93 26.35
C ILE A 107 15.76 1.21 27.65
N ILE A 108 15.36 -0.05 27.82
CA ILE A 108 15.71 -0.84 29.01
C ILE A 108 17.22 -1.05 29.09
N ILE A 109 17.87 -1.42 27.98
CA ILE A 109 19.32 -1.62 27.96
C ILE A 109 20.05 -0.30 28.25
N GLY A 110 19.63 0.79 27.60
CA GLY A 110 20.23 2.12 27.80
C GLY A 110 20.12 2.60 29.24
N THR A 111 18.96 2.44 29.87
CA THR A 111 18.75 2.82 31.28
C THR A 111 19.59 1.95 32.23
N LEU A 112 19.64 0.63 32.02
CA LEU A 112 20.48 -0.26 32.84
C LEU A 112 21.98 0.07 32.76
N ILE A 113 22.48 0.38 31.56
CA ILE A 113 23.88 0.78 31.36
C ILE A 113 24.12 2.14 32.04
N PHE A 114 23.23 3.11 31.82
CA PHE A 114 23.36 4.45 32.40
C PHE A 114 23.36 4.43 33.93
N THR A 115 22.45 3.68 34.56
CA THR A 115 22.41 3.54 36.03
C THR A 115 23.70 2.91 36.57
N ARG A 116 24.20 1.84 35.96
CA ARG A 116 25.45 1.19 36.40
C ARG A 116 26.66 2.10 36.27
N VAL A 117 26.78 2.82 35.16
CA VAL A 117 27.88 3.77 34.95
C VAL A 117 27.78 4.93 35.95
N SER A 118 26.57 5.45 36.20
CA SER A 118 26.36 6.52 37.17
C SER A 118 26.69 6.09 38.60
N THR A 119 26.28 4.89 39.02
CA THR A 119 26.61 4.37 40.36
C THR A 119 28.11 4.12 40.52
N ASN A 120 28.78 3.55 39.52
CA ASN A 120 30.25 3.40 39.58
C ASN A 120 30.97 4.75 39.65
N LYS A 121 30.46 5.76 38.96
CA LYS A 121 31.05 7.11 38.97
C LYS A 121 30.84 7.81 40.32
N ILE A 122 29.67 7.63 40.95
CA ILE A 122 29.40 8.17 42.30
C ILE A 122 30.23 7.45 43.35
N ASN A 123 30.34 6.12 43.28
CA ASN A 123 31.19 5.37 44.22
C ASN A 123 32.68 5.72 44.07
N ALA A 124 33.17 5.87 42.83
CA ALA A 124 34.55 6.29 42.59
C ALA A 124 34.82 7.74 43.04
N LEU A 125 33.81 8.62 42.99
CA LEU A 125 33.92 9.99 43.52
C LEU A 125 33.96 10.01 45.05
N ASN A 126 33.11 9.22 45.71
CA ASN A 126 33.10 9.10 47.17
C ASN A 126 34.41 8.48 47.69
N GLU A 127 34.95 7.47 47.01
CA GLU A 127 36.23 6.82 47.38
C GLU A 127 37.43 7.76 47.15
N SER A 128 37.35 8.68 46.18
CA SER A 128 38.36 9.74 46.00
C SER A 128 38.23 10.90 47.00
N GLU A 129 37.03 11.23 47.48
CA GLU A 129 36.83 12.22 48.55
C GLU A 129 37.31 11.69 49.92
N GLU A 130 37.12 10.39 50.23
CA GLU A 130 37.63 9.79 51.48
C GLU A 130 39.17 9.71 51.52
N LEU A 131 39.87 9.64 50.38
CA LEU A 131 41.33 9.57 50.31
C LEU A 131 42.03 10.94 50.42
N ASP A 132 41.34 12.04 50.12
CA ASP A 132 41.88 13.41 50.25
C ASP A 132 41.69 14.00 51.66
N ASP A 133 40.79 13.45 52.50
CA ASP A 133 40.53 13.92 53.87
C ASP A 133 41.52 13.34 54.93
N ASP A 134 42.31 12.32 54.58
CA ASP A 134 43.25 11.64 55.49
C ASP A 134 44.71 12.19 55.43
N GLU A 135 44.99 13.22 54.62
CA GLU A 135 46.35 13.76 54.42
C GLU A 135 46.54 15.22 54.91
N GLU A 136 45.89 15.66 55.99
CA GLU A 136 46.38 16.82 56.77
C GLU A 136 46.26 16.64 58.29
N VAL A 137 47.38 16.95 58.97
CA VAL A 137 47.57 17.21 60.42
C VAL A 137 48.02 16.02 61.30
N SER A 138 49.34 15.86 61.48
CA SER A 138 50.01 16.41 62.69
C SER A 138 51.54 16.21 62.65
N ASP A 139 52.30 17.30 62.65
CA ASP A 139 53.54 17.34 63.43
C ASP A 139 53.77 18.78 63.94
N VAL A 140 53.53 18.97 65.23
CA VAL A 140 53.89 20.17 65.99
C VAL A 140 54.99 19.76 66.95
N PRO A 141 56.16 20.43 66.95
CA PRO A 141 57.03 20.39 68.11
C PRO A 141 57.17 21.76 68.79
N GLU A 142 57.31 21.66 70.11
CA GLU A 142 57.63 22.69 71.11
C GLU A 142 58.92 23.48 70.81
#